data_AF-A0A270BCB4-F1
#
_entry.id   AF-A0A270BCB4-F1
#
_cell.length_a   1.000
_cell.length_b   1.000
_cell.length_c   1.000
_cell.angle_alpha   90.00
_cell.angle_beta   90.00
_cell.angle_gamma   90.00
#
_symmetry.space_group_name_H-M   'P 1'
#
loop_
_entity.id
_entity.type
_entity.pdbx_description
1 polymer ?
#
loop_
_entity_poly.entity_id
_entity_poly.type
_entity_poly.pdbx_seq_one_letter_code
_entity_poly.pdbx_strand_id
1 'polypeptide(L)'
;MNWTARYRLIGLARHSTGLADDADWRPVLQREAGVDSIKNLDDAGFARLMDHFATLGFVSDKRLEAFNRSDRGDMASAGQIAKIRELWTLCTCGGGTAKGLRTFVNNKTGASDLRFVDRRGAHILITALTGWNRHNEKRATEAPQDAG
;
A
#
# COMPACT_ATOMS: atom_id res chain seq x y z
N MET A 1 8.42 7.49 -17.30
CA MET A 1 7.30 7.95 -16.44
C MET A 1 6.16 8.40 -17.36
N ASN A 2 4.90 8.08 -17.05
CA ASN A 2 3.75 8.42 -17.92
C ASN A 2 3.21 9.83 -17.59
N TRP A 3 3.33 10.77 -18.52
CA TRP A 3 2.88 12.17 -18.37
C TRP A 3 1.37 12.32 -18.17
N THR A 4 0.56 11.40 -18.71
CA THR A 4 -0.90 11.38 -18.54
C THR A 4 -1.29 11.23 -17.06
N ALA A 5 -0.54 10.42 -16.30
CA ALA A 5 -0.77 10.28 -14.87
C ALA A 5 -0.40 11.56 -14.09
N ARG A 6 0.67 12.24 -14.51
CA ARG A 6 1.11 13.51 -13.90
C ARG A 6 0.10 14.63 -14.12
N TYR A 7 -0.45 14.75 -15.31
CA TYR A 7 -1.50 15.74 -15.59
C TYR A 7 -2.74 15.54 -14.74
N ARG A 8 -3.18 14.29 -14.57
CA ARG A 8 -4.31 13.97 -13.67
C ARG A 8 -4.01 14.35 -12.23
N LEU A 9 -2.79 14.09 -11.77
CA LEU A 9 -2.39 14.41 -10.40
C LEU A 9 -2.35 15.92 -10.14
N ILE A 10 -1.81 16.69 -11.08
CA ILE A 10 -1.84 18.16 -11.00
C ILE A 10 -3.27 18.68 -11.03
N GLY A 11 -4.12 18.12 -11.89
CA GLY A 11 -5.54 18.49 -11.94
C GLY A 11 -6.25 18.26 -10.60
N LEU A 12 -6.00 17.12 -9.96
CA LEU A 12 -6.55 16.81 -8.64
C LEU A 12 -6.00 17.74 -7.56
N ALA A 13 -4.70 17.99 -7.56
CA ALA A 13 -4.03 18.89 -6.60
C ALA A 13 -4.57 20.31 -6.70
N ARG A 14 -4.70 20.82 -7.93
CA ARG A 14 -5.24 22.14 -8.23
C ARG A 14 -6.68 22.29 -7.71
N HIS A 15 -7.52 21.28 -7.93
CA HIS A 15 -8.90 21.30 -7.44
C HIS A 15 -8.97 21.23 -5.91
N SER A 16 -8.16 20.38 -5.29
CA SER A 16 -8.13 20.19 -3.83
C SER A 16 -7.57 21.39 -3.05
N THR A 17 -6.75 22.23 -3.67
CA THR A 17 -6.09 23.39 -3.04
C THR A 17 -6.80 24.71 -3.33
N GLY A 18 -7.93 24.67 -4.04
CA GLY A 18 -8.71 25.87 -4.38
C GLY A 18 -8.13 26.71 -5.52
N LEU A 19 -7.05 26.26 -6.17
CA LEU A 19 -6.42 26.94 -7.30
C LEU A 19 -7.13 26.65 -8.64
N ALA A 20 -8.44 26.42 -8.61
CA ALA A 20 -9.20 26.01 -9.79
C ALA A 20 -9.26 27.11 -10.87
N ASP A 21 -9.16 28.38 -10.49
CA ASP A 21 -9.14 29.50 -11.42
C ASP A 21 -7.79 29.59 -12.16
N ASP A 22 -7.82 30.03 -13.41
CA ASP A 22 -6.64 30.16 -14.27
C ASP A 22 -5.80 31.39 -13.92
N ALA A 23 -6.43 32.45 -13.39
CA ALA A 23 -5.77 33.66 -12.93
C ALA A 23 -4.88 33.41 -11.69
N ASP A 24 -5.31 32.52 -10.79
CA ASP A 24 -4.54 32.13 -9.60
C ASP A 24 -3.50 31.04 -9.90
N TRP A 25 -3.77 30.22 -10.93
CA TRP A 25 -2.92 29.10 -11.32
C TRP A 25 -1.66 29.52 -12.09
N ARG A 26 -1.79 30.41 -13.08
CA ARG A 26 -0.66 30.82 -13.93
C ARG A 26 0.51 31.41 -13.13
N PRO A 27 0.29 32.30 -12.14
CA PRO A 27 1.38 32.84 -11.32
C PRO A 27 2.11 31.75 -10.53
N VAL A 28 1.39 30.75 -10.02
CA VAL A 28 1.99 29.63 -9.28
C VAL A 28 2.86 28.77 -10.20
N LEU A 29 2.38 28.48 -11.41
CA LEU A 29 3.15 27.69 -12.37
C LEU A 29 4.43 28.41 -12.81
N GLN A 30 4.34 29.73 -13.03
CA GLN A 30 5.50 30.56 -13.36
C GLN A 30 6.48 30.66 -12.19
N ARG A 31 5.99 30.80 -10.96
CA ARG A 31 6.83 30.93 -9.76
C ARG A 31 7.56 29.64 -9.41
N GLU A 32 6.86 28.50 -9.40
CA GLU A 32 7.40 27.23 -8.91
C GLU A 32 8.18 26.46 -9.98
N ALA A 33 7.74 26.57 -11.25
CA ALA A 33 8.29 25.80 -12.36
C ALA A 33 8.85 26.65 -13.51
N GLY A 34 8.67 27.98 -13.50
CA GLY A 34 9.23 28.86 -14.53
C GLY A 34 8.59 28.71 -15.91
N VAL A 35 7.40 28.10 -16.00
CA VAL A 35 6.73 27.82 -17.27
C VAL A 35 5.29 28.32 -17.27
N ASP A 36 4.82 28.73 -18.45
CA ASP A 36 3.44 29.19 -18.63
C ASP A 36 2.44 28.05 -18.85
N SER A 37 2.94 26.83 -19.06
CA SER A 37 2.11 25.67 -19.38
C SER A 37 2.66 24.37 -18.79
N ILE A 38 1.75 23.55 -18.27
CA ILE A 38 2.05 22.20 -17.76
C ILE A 38 2.63 21.32 -18.86
N LYS A 39 2.34 21.62 -20.14
CA LYS A 39 2.92 20.92 -21.29
C LYS A 39 4.43 21.11 -21.43
N ASN A 40 4.96 22.21 -20.90
CA ASN A 40 6.38 22.55 -20.91
C ASN A 40 7.07 22.17 -19.60
N LEU A 41 6.36 21.51 -18.69
CA LEU A 41 6.87 21.13 -17.39
C LEU A 41 7.87 19.99 -17.55
N ASP A 42 9.03 20.10 -16.91
CA ASP A 42 10.02 19.04 -16.80
C ASP A 42 9.86 18.27 -15.48
N ASP A 43 10.69 17.26 -15.28
CA ASP A 43 10.64 16.43 -14.07
C ASP A 43 10.92 17.23 -12.79
N ALA A 44 11.81 18.22 -12.86
CA ALA A 44 12.18 19.07 -11.73
C ALA A 44 11.06 20.06 -11.36
N GLY A 45 10.48 20.73 -12.35
CA GLY A 45 9.34 21.62 -12.21
C GLY A 45 8.11 20.89 -11.68
N PHE A 46 7.87 19.66 -12.14
CA PHE A 46 6.82 18.79 -11.59
C PHE A 46 7.03 18.53 -10.10
N ALA A 47 8.24 18.18 -9.69
CA ALA A 47 8.55 17.92 -8.28
C ALA A 47 8.35 19.16 -7.40
N ARG A 48 8.79 20.34 -7.84
CA ARG A 48 8.61 21.61 -7.13
C ARG A 48 7.13 21.96 -6.96
N LEU A 49 6.35 21.80 -8.02
CA LEU A 49 4.92 22.08 -8.01
C LEU A 49 4.16 21.14 -7.05
N MET A 50 4.52 19.86 -7.02
CA MET A 50 3.97 18.89 -6.06
C MET A 50 4.37 19.20 -4.62
N ASP A 51 5.55 19.77 -4.38
CA ASP A 51 5.96 20.23 -3.05
C ASP A 51 5.16 21.45 -2.60
N HIS A 52 4.96 22.42 -3.51
CA HIS A 52 4.08 23.56 -3.27
C HIS A 52 2.65 23.13 -2.95
N PHE A 53 2.07 22.19 -3.69
CA PHE A 53 0.74 21.67 -3.36
C PHE A 53 0.67 21.02 -1.98
N ALA A 54 1.74 20.39 -1.53
CA ALA A 54 1.77 19.80 -0.20
C ALA A 54 1.86 20.84 0.92
N THR A 55 2.52 21.98 0.71
CA THR A 55 2.47 23.09 1.68
C THR A 55 1.05 23.66 1.79
N LEU A 56 0.27 23.59 0.71
CA LEU A 56 -1.16 23.91 0.68
C LEU A 56 -2.07 22.79 1.22
N GLY A 57 -1.51 21.69 1.72
CA GLY A 57 -2.24 20.59 2.34
C GLY A 57 -2.63 19.44 1.40
N PHE A 58 -2.22 19.46 0.13
CA PHE A 58 -2.45 18.34 -0.78
C PHE A 58 -1.38 17.27 -0.64
N VAL A 59 -1.76 16.11 -0.12
CA VAL A 59 -0.89 14.94 -0.03
C VAL A 59 -1.32 13.91 -1.07
N SER A 60 -0.52 13.75 -2.13
CA SER A 60 -0.77 12.67 -3.10
C SER A 60 -0.61 11.29 -2.45
N ASP A 61 -1.36 10.28 -2.90
CA ASP A 61 -1.28 8.91 -2.38
C ASP A 61 0.15 8.36 -2.42
N LYS A 62 0.93 8.67 -3.46
CA LYS A 62 2.36 8.28 -3.54
C LYS A 62 3.23 8.98 -2.51
N ARG A 63 2.96 10.25 -2.22
CA ARG A 63 3.67 11.01 -1.19
C ARG A 63 3.23 10.53 0.20
N LEU A 64 1.95 10.21 0.40
CA LEU A 64 1.44 9.55 1.61
C LEU A 64 2.11 8.17 1.80
N GLU A 65 2.22 7.36 0.74
CA GLU A 65 2.96 6.10 0.74
C GLU A 65 4.44 6.29 1.06
N ALA A 66 5.08 7.35 0.56
CA ALA A 66 6.50 7.65 0.82
C ALA A 66 6.73 8.20 2.25
N PHE A 67 5.88 9.11 2.73
CA PHE A 67 5.90 9.59 4.12
C PHE A 67 5.60 8.47 5.11
N ASN A 68 4.64 7.60 4.79
CA ASN A 68 4.36 6.40 5.57
C ASN A 68 5.47 5.35 5.50
N ARG A 69 6.39 5.46 4.52
CA ARG A 69 7.56 4.57 4.40
C ARG A 69 8.75 5.05 5.23
N SER A 70 8.84 6.35 5.53
CA SER A 70 10.10 6.93 5.98
C SER A 70 10.20 7.29 7.47
N ASP A 71 9.13 7.33 8.28
CA ASP A 71 9.32 7.85 9.65
C ASP A 71 8.57 7.21 10.82
N ARG A 72 7.66 6.22 10.63
CA ARG A 72 7.09 5.47 11.78
C ARG A 72 6.73 4.02 11.43
N GLY A 73 7.58 3.09 11.87
CA GLY A 73 7.22 1.70 12.13
C GLY A 73 6.88 0.88 10.90
N ASP A 74 7.91 0.36 10.23
CA ASP A 74 7.76 -0.69 9.20
C ASP A 74 7.12 -1.98 9.75
N MET A 75 6.82 -2.07 11.05
CA MET A 75 6.22 -3.23 11.69
C MET A 75 4.78 -3.51 11.21
N ALA A 76 4.42 -4.79 11.18
CA ALA A 76 3.06 -5.23 10.98
C ALA A 76 2.13 -4.61 12.03
N SER A 77 0.99 -4.08 11.59
CA SER A 77 0.00 -3.53 12.53
C SER A 77 -0.60 -4.65 13.39
N ALA A 78 -1.11 -4.30 14.58
CA ALA A 78 -1.76 -5.26 15.46
C ALA A 78 -2.92 -6.02 14.75
N GLY A 79 -3.68 -5.32 13.88
CA GLY A 79 -4.72 -5.93 13.06
C GLY A 79 -4.18 -6.94 12.04
N GLN A 80 -3.03 -6.66 11.42
CA GLN A 80 -2.39 -7.62 10.51
C GLN A 80 -1.89 -8.86 11.26
N ILE A 81 -1.28 -8.69 12.44
CA ILE A 81 -0.84 -9.81 13.29
C ILE A 81 -2.03 -10.66 13.72
N ALA A 82 -3.14 -10.04 14.14
CA ALA A 82 -4.37 -10.74 14.50
C ALA A 82 -4.93 -11.53 13.31
N LYS A 83 -4.96 -10.92 12.12
CA LYS A 83 -5.44 -11.58 10.90
C LYS A 83 -4.62 -12.80 10.52
N ILE A 84 -3.29 -12.72 10.67
CA ILE A 84 -2.41 -13.86 10.39
C ILE A 84 -2.69 -15.03 11.35
N ARG A 85 -2.94 -14.74 12.65
CA ARG A 85 -3.27 -15.77 13.64
C ARG A 85 -4.61 -16.45 13.37
N GLU A 86 -5.62 -15.66 12.99
CA GLU A 86 -6.94 -16.17 12.59
C GLU A 86 -6.82 -17.10 11.38
N LEU A 87 -6.18 -16.64 10.31
CA LEU A 87 -5.99 -17.41 9.09
C LEU A 87 -5.17 -18.70 9.32
N TRP A 88 -4.14 -18.62 10.17
CA TRP A 88 -3.37 -19.81 10.57
C TRP A 88 -4.25 -20.85 11.28
N THR A 89 -5.13 -20.40 12.17
CA THR A 89 -6.06 -21.27 12.90
C THR A 89 -7.05 -21.93 11.94
N LEU A 90 -7.59 -21.17 10.99
CA LEU A 90 -8.49 -21.69 9.95
C LEU A 90 -7.79 -22.72 9.06
N CYS A 91 -6.58 -22.41 8.56
CA CYS A 91 -5.83 -23.31 7.68
C CYS A 91 -5.42 -24.62 8.36
N THR A 92 -5.28 -24.61 9.69
CA THR A 92 -4.86 -25.77 10.48
C THR A 92 -6.02 -26.47 11.17
N CYS A 93 -7.27 -26.08 10.91
CA CYS A 93 -8.47 -26.55 11.60
C CYS A 93 -8.32 -26.51 13.14
N GLY A 94 -7.63 -25.50 13.67
CA GLY A 94 -7.33 -25.37 15.10
C GLY A 94 -6.18 -26.23 15.63
N GLY A 95 -5.59 -27.13 14.83
CA GLY A 95 -4.46 -27.99 15.23
C GLY A 95 -3.08 -27.32 15.13
N GLY A 96 -3.01 -26.08 14.66
CA GLY A 96 -1.75 -25.37 14.42
C GLY A 96 -1.06 -24.94 15.72
N THR A 97 0.16 -25.42 15.95
CA THR A 97 0.95 -25.01 17.12
C THR A 97 1.62 -23.64 16.93
N ALA A 98 1.91 -22.95 18.04
CA ALA A 98 2.67 -21.69 18.01
C ALA A 98 4.08 -21.87 17.42
N LYS A 99 4.69 -23.05 17.59
CA LYS A 99 5.96 -23.41 16.96
C LYS A 99 5.83 -23.51 15.44
N GLY A 100 4.77 -24.16 14.95
CA GLY A 100 4.48 -24.26 13.52
C GLY A 100 4.29 -22.88 12.87
N LEU A 101 3.59 -21.97 13.55
CA LEU A 101 3.41 -20.60 13.08
C LEU A 101 4.75 -19.85 12.99
N ARG A 102 5.65 -19.99 13.98
CA ARG A 102 7.00 -19.38 13.91
C ARG A 102 7.82 -19.94 12.76
N THR A 103 7.84 -21.24 12.56
CA THR A 103 8.53 -21.88 11.43
C THR A 103 7.99 -21.39 10.09
N PHE A 104 6.66 -21.29 9.96
CA PHE A 104 6.02 -20.76 8.76
C PHE A 104 6.43 -19.30 8.49
N VAL A 105 6.40 -18.45 9.53
CA VAL A 105 6.81 -17.04 9.42
C VAL A 105 8.27 -16.92 9.01
N ASN A 106 9.16 -17.69 9.64
CA ASN A 106 10.57 -17.70 9.32
C ASN A 106 10.83 -18.14 7.87
N ASN A 107 10.19 -19.21 7.41
CA ASN A 107 10.34 -19.70 6.04
C ASN A 107 9.86 -18.70 4.98
N LYS A 108 8.87 -17.85 5.30
CA LYS A 108 8.27 -16.92 4.33
C LYS A 108 8.88 -15.53 4.35
N THR A 109 9.40 -15.09 5.49
CA THR A 109 9.83 -13.69 5.69
C THR A 109 11.24 -13.56 6.24
N GLY A 110 11.86 -14.66 6.69
CA GLY A 110 13.13 -14.64 7.43
C GLY A 110 12.99 -14.21 8.91
N ALA A 111 11.85 -13.67 9.32
CA ALA A 111 11.62 -13.23 10.70
C ALA A 111 11.48 -14.42 11.66
N SER A 112 12.09 -14.35 12.84
CA SER A 112 12.03 -15.42 13.85
C SER A 112 10.68 -15.52 14.57
N ASP A 113 9.89 -14.43 14.56
CA ASP A 113 8.57 -14.35 15.18
C ASP A 113 7.70 -13.31 14.46
N LEU A 114 6.38 -13.46 14.54
CA LEU A 114 5.38 -12.50 14.08
C LEU A 114 5.60 -11.07 14.61
N ARG A 115 6.13 -10.94 15.82
CA ARG A 115 6.43 -9.63 16.43
C ARG A 115 7.53 -8.85 15.72
N PHE A 116 8.34 -9.52 14.91
CA PHE A 116 9.43 -8.94 14.12
C PHE A 116 9.08 -8.79 12.64
N VAL A 117 7.84 -9.09 12.27
CA VAL A 117 7.38 -9.00 10.89
C VAL A 117 7.05 -7.55 10.55
N ASP A 118 7.56 -7.10 9.41
CA ASP A 118 7.25 -5.82 8.81
C ASP A 118 5.91 -5.87 8.04
N ARG A 119 5.37 -4.72 7.63
CA ARG A 119 4.09 -4.64 6.92
C ARG A 119 4.11 -5.41 5.61
N ARG A 120 5.27 -5.42 4.93
CA ARG A 120 5.47 -6.19 3.70
C ARG A 120 5.44 -7.69 3.97
N GLY A 121 6.17 -8.16 4.98
CA GLY A 121 6.15 -9.54 5.44
C GLY A 121 4.76 -9.98 5.87
N ALA A 122 4.01 -9.11 6.55
CA ALA A 122 2.63 -9.39 6.91
C ALA A 122 1.74 -9.60 5.68
N HIS A 123 1.91 -8.80 4.64
CA HIS A 123 1.17 -8.96 3.38
C HIS A 123 1.52 -10.29 2.68
N ILE A 124 2.79 -10.70 2.67
CA ILE A 124 3.22 -12.00 2.14
C ILE A 124 2.56 -13.15 2.90
N LEU A 125 2.53 -13.08 4.23
CA LEU A 125 1.93 -14.10 5.09
C LEU A 125 0.41 -14.20 4.89
N ILE A 126 -0.30 -13.06 4.85
CA ILE A 126 -1.75 -13.02 4.63
C ILE A 126 -2.10 -13.65 3.28
N THR A 127 -1.43 -13.24 2.20
CA THR A 127 -1.67 -13.78 0.85
C THR A 127 -1.43 -15.30 0.79
N ALA A 128 -0.33 -15.77 1.41
CA ALA A 128 -0.02 -17.19 1.45
C ALA A 128 -1.10 -18.00 2.20
N LEU A 129 -1.56 -17.50 3.34
CA LEU A 129 -2.59 -18.17 4.14
C LEU A 129 -3.97 -18.12 3.48
N THR A 130 -4.35 -17.01 2.85
CA THR A 130 -5.60 -16.93 2.09
C THR A 130 -5.61 -17.90 0.91
N GLY A 131 -4.49 -18.04 0.21
CA GLY A 131 -4.34 -19.03 -0.87
C GLY A 131 -4.47 -20.47 -0.36
N TRP A 132 -3.85 -20.77 0.78
CA TRP A 132 -3.97 -22.08 1.42
C TRP A 132 -5.40 -22.36 1.89
N ASN A 133 -6.06 -21.40 2.54
CA ASN A 133 -7.46 -21.54 2.97
C ASN A 133 -8.38 -21.85 1.79
N ARG A 134 -8.25 -21.11 0.68
CA ARG A 134 -9.00 -21.36 -0.55
C ARG A 134 -8.78 -22.77 -1.11
N HIS A 135 -7.57 -23.30 -0.99
CA HIS A 135 -7.26 -24.66 -1.42
C HIS A 135 -7.88 -25.71 -0.47
N ASN A 136 -7.91 -25.45 0.83
CA ASN A 136 -8.58 -26.31 1.80
C ASN A 136 -10.11 -26.34 1.56
N GLU A 137 -10.72 -25.19 1.26
CA GLU A 137 -12.15 -25.10 0.92
C GLU A 137 -12.48 -25.94 -0.32
N LYS A 138 -11.69 -25.84 -1.39
CA LYS A 138 -11.87 -26.67 -2.60
C LYS A 138 -11.77 -28.16 -2.31
N ARG A 139 -10.79 -28.59 -1.52
CA ARG A 139 -10.64 -30.00 -1.12
C ARG A 139 -11.79 -30.52 -0.26
N ALA A 140 -12.40 -29.65 0.54
CA ALA A 140 -13.59 -30.00 1.31
C ALA A 140 -14.84 -30.13 0.40
N THR A 141 -14.94 -29.33 -0.66
CA THR A 141 -16.03 -29.43 -1.65
C THR A 141 -15.87 -30.62 -2.60
N GLU A 142 -14.63 -31.06 -2.87
CA GLU A 142 -14.31 -32.20 -3.76
C GLU A 142 -14.26 -33.56 -3.05
N ALA A 143 -14.52 -33.63 -1.74
CA ALA A 143 -14.63 -34.90 -1.03
C ALA A 143 -15.90 -35.65 -1.49
N PRO A 144 -15.80 -36.85 -2.09
CA PRO A 144 -16.95 -37.55 -2.65
C PRO A 144 -17.94 -37.93 -1.54
N GLN A 145 -19.20 -37.50 -1.72
CA GLN A 145 -20.34 -38.06 -1.02
C GLN A 145 -20.64 -39.45 -1.62
N ASP A 146 -19.81 -40.44 -1.33
CA ASP A 146 -20.06 -41.83 -1.70
C ASP A 146 -19.65 -42.76 -0.55
N ALA A 147 -20.55 -42.87 0.42
CA ALA A 147 -20.64 -43.97 1.39
C ALA A 147 -21.99 -43.84 2.13
N GLY A 148 -23.04 -44.41 1.55
CA GLY A 148 -24.38 -44.50 2.13
C GLY A 148 -25.36 -45.12 1.18
#